data_AF-A0A821ZED4-F1
#
_entry.id   AF-A0A821ZED4-F1
#
_cell.length_a   1.000
_cell.length_b   1.000
_cell.length_c   1.000
_cell.angle_alpha   90.00
_cell.angle_beta   90.00
_cell.angle_gamma   90.00
#
_symmetry.space_group_name_H-M   'P 1'
#
loop_
_entity.id
_entity.type
_entity.pdbx_description
1 polymer ?
#
loop_
_entity_poly.entity_id
_entity_poly.type
_entity_poly.pdbx_seq_one_letter_code
_entity_poly.pdbx_strand_id
1 'polypeptide(L)'
;MKNNSFDEVKIQFEKFLSLIRNVLTSENEINIIQNKLRRHFNTTTSDYLCSNEFILSLNHIHNIFVENKKSVKYFTLLASFDEQLKKHSIKLS
;
A
#
# COMPACT_ATOMS: atom_id res chain seq x y z
N MET A 1 -21.87 8.08 -5.43
CA MET A 1 -20.73 7.17 -5.14
C MET A 1 -20.49 7.22 -3.64
N LYS A 2 -20.46 6.08 -2.93
CA LYS A 2 -20.04 6.07 -1.52
C LYS A 2 -18.54 6.31 -1.51
N ASN A 3 -18.09 7.43 -0.95
CA ASN A 3 -16.68 7.59 -0.61
C ASN A 3 -16.37 6.59 0.52
N ASN A 4 -15.28 5.84 0.40
CA ASN A 4 -14.82 5.02 1.52
C ASN A 4 -14.39 5.96 2.65
N SER A 5 -14.75 5.63 3.89
CA SER A 5 -14.24 6.39 5.04
C SER A 5 -12.73 6.14 5.17
N PHE A 6 -12.00 7.16 5.60
CA PHE A 6 -10.55 7.04 5.81
C PHE A 6 -10.20 5.88 6.75
N ASP A 7 -11.03 5.61 7.75
CA ASP A 7 -10.83 4.50 8.67
C ASP A 7 -10.95 3.12 7.99
N GLU A 8 -11.91 2.95 7.08
CA GLU A 8 -12.03 1.71 6.28
C GLU A 8 -10.78 1.52 5.41
N VAL A 9 -10.30 2.59 4.77
CA VAL A 9 -9.09 2.55 3.94
C VAL A 9 -7.87 2.18 4.77
N LYS A 10 -7.73 2.78 5.96
CA LYS A 10 -6.65 2.48 6.89
C LYS A 10 -6.66 1.02 7.31
N ILE A 11 -7.82 0.46 7.64
CA ILE A 11 -7.95 -0.96 8.00
C ILE A 11 -7.53 -1.86 6.82
N GLN A 12 -7.96 -1.54 5.59
CA GLN A 12 -7.56 -2.30 4.40
C GLN A 12 -6.06 -2.23 4.13
N PHE A 13 -5.46 -1.05 4.31
CA PHE A 13 -4.03 -0.85 4.17
C PHE A 13 -3.23 -1.65 5.20
N GLU A 14 -3.64 -1.67 6.47
CA GLU A 14 -3.01 -2.49 7.51
C GLU A 14 -3.09 -3.99 7.21
N LYS A 15 -4.24 -4.46 6.70
CA LYS A 15 -4.39 -5.85 6.24
C LYS A 15 -3.43 -6.17 5.10
N PHE A 16 -3.27 -5.25 4.14
CA PHE A 16 -2.30 -5.40 3.06
C PHE A 16 -0.86 -5.48 3.59
N LEU A 17 -0.47 -4.62 4.53
CA LEU A 17 0.87 -4.69 5.13
C LEU A 17 1.12 -6.05 5.77
N SER A 18 0.13 -6.60 6.50
CA SER A 18 0.24 -7.94 7.08
C SER A 18 0.49 -9.03 6.02
N LEU A 19 -0.13 -8.94 4.84
CA LEU A 19 0.11 -9.89 3.75
C LEU A 19 1.54 -9.87 3.22
N ILE A 20 2.22 -8.73 3.25
CA ILE A 20 3.64 -8.64 2.82
C ILE A 20 4.51 -9.60 3.63
N ARG A 21 4.23 -9.78 4.94
CA ARG A 21 4.95 -10.72 5.82
C ARG A 21 4.78 -12.18 5.42
N ASN A 22 3.65 -12.52 4.79
CA ASN A 22 3.37 -13.89 4.36
C ASN A 22 4.05 -14.23 3.03
N VAL A 23 4.45 -13.22 2.26
CA VAL A 23 4.99 -13.38 0.90
C VAL A 23 6.50 -13.21 0.88
N LEU A 24 7.03 -12.24 1.62
CA LEU A 24 8.47 -12.02 1.72
C LEU A 24 9.06 -12.89 2.84
N THR A 25 10.31 -13.33 2.68
CA THR A 25 10.98 -14.24 3.63
C THR A 25 11.99 -13.54 4.54
N SER A 26 12.42 -12.32 4.19
CA SER A 26 13.39 -11.55 4.96
C SER A 26 12.70 -10.54 5.88
N GLU A 27 12.79 -10.78 7.18
CA GLU A 27 12.22 -9.91 8.21
C GLU A 27 12.75 -8.46 8.11
N ASN A 28 14.03 -8.29 7.78
CA ASN A 28 14.62 -6.96 7.62
C ASN A 28 14.03 -6.21 6.42
N GLU A 29 13.86 -6.90 5.28
CA GLU A 29 13.26 -6.30 4.08
C GLU A 29 11.79 -5.95 4.30
N ILE A 30 11.03 -6.86 4.94
CA ILE A 30 9.65 -6.62 5.34
C ILE A 30 9.54 -5.34 6.15
N ASN A 31 10.35 -5.21 7.21
CA ASN A 31 10.27 -4.06 8.11
C ASN A 31 10.62 -2.76 7.39
N ILE A 32 11.64 -2.76 6.53
CA ILE A 32 12.00 -1.59 5.70
C ILE A 32 10.82 -1.19 4.79
N ILE A 33 10.24 -2.14 4.08
CA ILE A 33 9.13 -1.90 3.14
C ILE A 33 7.89 -1.39 3.88
N GLN A 34 7.47 -2.07 4.95
CA GLN A 34 6.29 -1.69 5.72
C GLN A 34 6.45 -0.30 6.34
N ASN A 35 7.63 0.01 6.89
CA ASN A 35 7.89 1.34 7.46
C ASN A 35 7.83 2.44 6.39
N LYS A 36 8.39 2.18 5.21
CA LYS A 36 8.36 3.12 4.08
C LYS A 36 6.92 3.39 3.62
N LEU A 37 6.14 2.33 3.40
CA LEU A 37 4.75 2.43 2.99
C LEU A 37 3.89 3.14 4.04
N ARG A 38 4.04 2.81 5.34
CA ARG A 38 3.34 3.50 6.44
C ARG A 38 3.66 4.98 6.47
N ARG A 39 4.94 5.34 6.33
CA ARG A 39 5.37 6.74 6.31
C ARG A 39 4.68 7.50 5.18
N HIS A 40 4.73 6.98 3.94
CA HIS A 40 4.11 7.67 2.82
C HIS A 40 2.58 7.68 2.91
N PHE A 41 1.94 6.59 3.36
CA PHE A 41 0.50 6.57 3.62
C PHE A 41 0.09 7.67 4.60
N ASN A 42 0.81 7.82 5.72
CA ASN A 42 0.51 8.83 6.72
C ASN A 42 0.74 10.27 6.24
N THR A 43 1.57 10.47 5.22
CA THR A 43 1.77 11.80 4.59
C THR A 43 0.89 12.02 3.37
N THR A 44 0.16 11.01 2.91
CA THR A 44 -0.74 11.09 1.74
C THR A 44 -2.05 11.76 2.13
N THR A 45 -2.57 12.63 1.27
CA THR A 45 -3.83 13.35 1.53
C THR A 45 -4.99 12.37 1.69
N SER A 46 -5.87 12.60 2.67
CA SER A 46 -7.09 11.81 2.89
C SER A 46 -7.98 11.74 1.65
N ASP A 47 -8.06 12.83 0.87
CA ASP A 47 -8.87 12.89 -0.34
C ASP A 47 -8.42 11.86 -1.39
N TYR A 48 -7.10 11.73 -1.58
CA TYR A 48 -6.55 10.70 -2.46
C TYR A 48 -6.76 9.29 -1.88
N LEU A 49 -6.50 9.10 -0.59
CA LEU A 49 -6.66 7.78 0.04
C LEU A 49 -8.10 7.27 0.00
N CYS A 50 -9.09 8.17 0.09
CA CYS A 50 -10.50 7.83 -0.04
C CYS A 50 -10.99 7.79 -1.50
N SER A 51 -10.12 8.08 -2.48
CA SER A 51 -10.48 8.08 -3.90
C SER A 51 -10.63 6.66 -4.45
N ASN A 52 -11.47 6.50 -5.48
CA ASN A 52 -11.61 5.22 -6.18
C ASN A 52 -10.28 4.75 -6.80
N GLU A 53 -9.43 5.69 -7.23
CA GLU A 53 -8.13 5.37 -7.82
C GLU A 53 -7.24 4.63 -6.84
N PHE A 54 -7.09 5.18 -5.63
CA PHE A 54 -6.28 4.54 -4.59
C PHE A 54 -6.86 3.19 -4.17
N ILE A 55 -8.19 3.10 -4.00
CA ILE A 55 -8.85 1.86 -3.58
C ILE A 55 -8.70 0.76 -4.62
N LEU A 56 -8.82 1.08 -5.91
CA LEU A 56 -8.56 0.12 -6.99
C LEU A 56 -7.09 -0.33 -6.99
N SER A 57 -6.16 0.61 -6.77
CA SER A 57 -4.72 0.30 -6.67
C SER A 57 -4.41 -0.61 -5.48
N LEU A 58 -4.94 -0.31 -4.30
CA LEU A 58 -4.80 -1.12 -3.09
C LEU A 58 -5.39 -2.52 -3.26
N ASN A 59 -6.59 -2.63 -3.83
CA ASN A 59 -7.22 -3.94 -4.10
C ASN A 59 -6.43 -4.75 -5.14
N HIS A 60 -5.90 -4.10 -6.18
CA HIS A 60 -5.10 -4.75 -7.20
C HIS A 60 -3.82 -5.35 -6.63
N ILE A 61 -3.04 -4.57 -5.86
CA ILE A 61 -1.82 -5.08 -5.24
C ILE A 61 -2.13 -6.15 -4.20
N HIS A 62 -3.18 -5.97 -3.40
CA HIS A 62 -3.62 -6.97 -2.42
C HIS A 62 -3.91 -8.32 -3.09
N ASN A 63 -4.68 -8.33 -4.18
CA ASN A 63 -5.02 -9.56 -4.90
C ASN A 63 -3.78 -10.24 -5.48
N ILE A 64 -2.80 -9.49 -6.00
CA ILE A 64 -1.55 -10.05 -6.48
C ILE A 64 -0.78 -10.77 -5.36
N PHE A 65 -0.74 -10.17 -4.15
CA PHE A 65 -0.10 -10.78 -3.00
C PHE A 65 -0.85 -12.03 -2.50
N VAL A 66 -2.20 -12.01 -2.51
CA VAL A 66 -3.03 -13.17 -2.13
C VAL A 66 -2.85 -14.33 -3.10
N GLU A 67 -2.83 -14.08 -4.40
CA GLU A 67 -2.68 -15.13 -5.41
C GLU A 67 -1.29 -15.78 -5.38
N ASN A 68 -0.32 -15.19 -4.66
CA ASN A 68 1.04 -15.68 -4.47
C ASN A 68 1.66 -16.24 -5.76
N LYS A 69 1.45 -15.55 -6.88
CA LYS A 69 2.00 -15.94 -8.18
C LYS A 69 3.52 -15.79 -8.07
N LYS A 70 4.22 -16.92 -7.87
CA LYS A 70 5.70 -17.08 -7.78
C LYS A 70 6.51 -16.40 -8.90
N SER A 71 5.84 -15.80 -9.89
CA SER A 71 6.37 -15.11 -11.06
C SER A 71 6.45 -13.59 -10.91
N VAL A 72 5.94 -12.98 -9.83
CA VAL A 72 5.83 -11.51 -9.75
C VAL A 72 7.04 -10.89 -9.07
N LYS A 73 7.61 -9.86 -9.70
CA LYS A 73 8.60 -8.94 -9.10
C LYS A 73 7.92 -8.10 -8.00
N TYR A 74 7.61 -8.71 -6.86
CA TYR A 74 6.89 -8.06 -5.75
C TYR A 74 7.55 -6.75 -5.32
N PHE A 75 8.88 -6.69 -5.33
CA PHE A 75 9.63 -5.46 -5.06
C PHE A 75 9.31 -4.33 -6.04
N THR A 76 9.19 -4.62 -7.34
CA THR A 76 8.81 -3.61 -8.34
C THR A 76 7.37 -3.15 -8.12
N LEU A 77 6.45 -4.07 -7.81
CA LEU A 77 5.06 -3.73 -7.55
C LEU A 77 4.92 -2.85 -6.29
N LEU A 78 5.60 -3.22 -5.21
CA LEU A 78 5.66 -2.44 -3.98
C LEU A 78 6.29 -1.06 -4.20
N ALA A 79 7.36 -0.98 -4.99
CA ALA A 79 8.00 0.29 -5.33
C ALA A 79 7.06 1.22 -6.14
N SER A 80 6.33 0.67 -7.12
CA SER A 80 5.34 1.43 -7.89
C SER A 80 4.18 1.92 -7.02
N PHE A 81 3.72 1.10 -6.08
CA PHE A 81 2.68 1.48 -5.13
C PHE A 81 3.17 2.57 -4.14
N ASP A 82 4.41 2.45 -3.67
CA ASP A 82 5.06 3.44 -2.82
C ASP A 82 5.20 4.81 -3.51
N GLU A 83 5.57 4.84 -4.79
CA GLU A 83 5.65 6.08 -5.57
C GLU A 83 4.27 6.73 -5.81
N GLN A 84 3.19 5.95 -5.90
CA GLN A 84 1.83 6.51 -5.93
C GLN A 84 1.52 7.27 -4.64
N LEU A 85 1.76 6.66 -3.47
CA LEU A 85 1.57 7.33 -2.18
C LEU A 85 2.42 8.62 -2.10
N LYS A 86 3.69 8.54 -2.49
CA LYS A 86 4.62 9.67 -2.49
C LYS A 86 4.18 10.82 -3.39
N LYS A 87 3.64 10.52 -4.58
CA LYS A 87 3.13 11.52 -5.53
C LYS A 87 1.99 12.35 -4.95
N HIS A 88 1.17 11.74 -4.09
CA HIS A 88 0.01 12.36 -3.45
C HIS A 88 0.28 12.73 -1.97
N SER A 89 1.55 12.75 -1.57
CA SER A 89 1.98 13.17 -0.24
C SER A 89 2.02 14.68 -0.11
N ILE A 90 1.61 15.17 1.06
CA ILE A 90 1.86 16.54 1.48
C ILE A 90 3.38 16.66 1.65
N LYS A 91 4.03 17.48 0.82
CA LYS A 91 5.43 17.85 1.03
C LYS A 91 5.49 18.67 2.31
N LEU A 92 6.04 18.08 3.37
CA LEU A 92 6.49 18.84 4.53
C LEU A 92 7.69 19.66 4.05
N SER A 93 7.43 20.92 3.73
CA SER A 93 8.44 21.97 3.47
C SER A 93 9.22 22.31 4.72
#